data_AF-A0A523SDW9-F1
#
_entry.id   AF-A0A523SDW9-F1
#
_cell.length_a   1.000
_cell.length_b   1.000
_cell.length_c   1.000
_cell.angle_alpha   90.00
_cell.angle_beta   90.00
_cell.angle_gamma   90.00
#
_symmetry.space_group_name_H-M   'P 1'
#
loop_
_entity.id
_entity.type
_entity.pdbx_description
1 polymer ?
#
loop_
_entity_poly.entity_id
_entity_poly.type
_entity_poly.pdbx_seq_one_letter_code
_entity_poly.pdbx_strand_id
1 'polypeptide(L)'
;MSGGRRGEDKKEGIMGDFLSFRKMITPVIIQSIFWIGVAAAIIGGIVVLVAADEAGTRVLGLLYMILGPLYWRVFCEIVILFFRMNETLTDIKNNTERKQS
;
A
#
# COMPACT_ATOMS: atom_id res chain seq x y z
N MET A 1 -54.44 -5.05 -2.06
CA MET A 1 -53.88 -4.78 -3.40
C MET A 1 -52.76 -3.76 -3.28
N SER A 2 -51.65 -4.03 -3.98
CA SER A 2 -50.52 -3.17 -4.36
C SER A 2 -50.18 -1.95 -3.50
N GLY A 3 -48.98 -1.80 -2.97
CA GLY A 3 -47.70 -2.22 -3.54
C GLY A 3 -46.86 -0.98 -3.78
N GLY A 4 -45.61 -1.00 -3.33
CA GLY A 4 -44.67 0.09 -3.62
C GLY A 4 -43.72 0.47 -2.48
N ARG A 5 -43.07 -0.50 -1.84
CA ARG A 5 -41.70 -0.25 -1.37
C ARG A 5 -40.86 0.01 -2.62
N ARG A 6 -39.93 0.96 -2.57
CA ARG A 6 -38.52 0.82 -3.03
C ARG A 6 -38.01 2.09 -3.69
N GLY A 7 -36.97 2.65 -3.09
CA GLY A 7 -36.12 3.64 -3.73
C GLY A 7 -35.43 4.60 -2.78
N GLU A 8 -35.02 4.18 -1.59
CA GLU A 8 -33.93 4.90 -0.92
C GLU A 8 -32.65 4.46 -1.61
N ASP A 9 -32.12 5.36 -2.42
CA ASP A 9 -30.93 5.19 -3.21
C ASP A 9 -29.73 4.98 -2.28
N LYS A 10 -29.34 3.71 -2.13
CA LYS A 10 -28.07 3.29 -1.53
C LYS A 10 -26.91 4.00 -2.23
N LYS A 11 -26.52 5.17 -1.71
CA LYS A 11 -25.20 5.77 -1.91
C LYS A 11 -24.29 5.61 -0.69
N GLU A 12 -24.62 4.69 0.21
CA GLU A 12 -23.77 4.32 1.35
C GLU A 12 -22.73 3.23 1.01
N GLY A 13 -22.32 3.11 -0.26
CA GLY A 13 -21.48 2.00 -0.72
C GLY A 13 -19.98 2.24 -0.70
N ILE A 14 -19.50 3.49 -0.58
CA ILE A 14 -18.08 3.81 -0.78
C ILE A 14 -17.51 4.73 0.31
N MET A 15 -18.27 5.65 0.91
CA MET A 15 -17.68 6.56 1.91
C MET A 15 -17.75 6.05 3.36
N GLY A 16 -18.80 5.30 3.73
CA GLY A 16 -18.97 4.80 5.09
C GLY A 16 -17.95 3.74 5.51
N ASP A 17 -17.57 2.87 4.57
CA ASP A 17 -16.61 1.79 4.80
C ASP A 17 -15.15 2.29 4.86
N PHE A 18 -14.86 3.47 4.27
CA PHE A 18 -13.55 4.11 4.33
C PHE A 18 -13.35 4.94 5.61
N LEU A 19 -14.44 5.41 6.24
CA LEU A 19 -14.37 6.16 7.51
C LEU A 19 -14.48 5.24 8.74
N SER A 20 -14.96 4.01 8.55
CA SER A 20 -14.83 2.96 9.54
C SER A 20 -13.37 2.48 9.56
N PHE A 21 -12.52 3.15 10.36
CA PHE A 21 -11.14 2.78 10.72
C PHE A 21 -10.93 1.31 11.15
N ARG A 22 -11.99 0.50 11.13
CA ARG A 22 -12.05 -0.94 11.33
C ARG A 22 -11.29 -1.73 10.26
N LYS A 23 -11.12 -1.18 9.06
CA LYS A 23 -10.28 -1.79 8.01
C LYS A 23 -8.99 -1.00 7.94
N MET A 24 -7.83 -1.63 8.12
CA MET A 24 -6.55 -0.93 7.95
C MET A 24 -6.47 -0.35 6.53
N ILE A 25 -6.71 0.96 6.43
CA ILE A 25 -6.57 1.74 5.19
C ILE A 25 -5.09 1.94 4.86
N THR A 26 -4.23 2.01 5.88
CA THR A 26 -2.79 2.19 5.73
C THR A 26 -2.12 1.22 4.75
N PRO A 27 -2.32 -0.11 4.81
CA PRO A 27 -1.73 -1.04 3.83
C PRO A 27 -2.21 -0.78 2.40
N VAL A 28 -3.46 -0.33 2.20
CA VAL A 28 -4.00 -0.01 0.87
C VAL A 28 -3.37 1.28 0.31
N ILE A 29 -3.20 2.29 1.16
CA ILE A 29 -2.50 3.53 0.79
C ILE A 29 -1.04 3.24 0.44
N ILE A 30 -0.33 2.45 1.26
CA ILE A 30 1.08 2.08 1.00
C ILE A 30 1.20 1.29 -0.32
N GLN A 31 0.27 0.37 -0.62
CA GLN A 31 0.24 -0.35 -1.91
C GLN A 31 0.08 0.59 -3.10
N SER A 32 -0.74 1.63 -2.96
CA SER A 32 -0.93 2.65 -4.00
C SER A 32 0.34 3.47 -4.21
N ILE A 33 1.00 3.88 -3.13
CA ILE A 33 2.31 4.58 -3.17
C ILE A 33 3.40 3.67 -3.77
N PHE A 34 3.39 2.37 -3.48
CA PHE A 34 4.36 1.43 -4.03
C PHE A 34 4.29 1.39 -5.55
N TRP A 35 3.09 1.28 -6.13
CA TRP A 35 2.91 1.29 -7.59
C TRP A 35 3.40 2.59 -8.22
N ILE A 36 3.16 3.73 -7.57
CA ILE A 36 3.68 5.04 -8.02
C ILE A 36 5.22 5.06 -7.92
N GLY A 37 5.79 4.53 -6.84
CA GLY A 37 7.25 4.42 -6.66
C GLY A 37 7.90 3.51 -7.70
N VAL A 38 7.26 2.40 -8.07
CA VAL A 38 7.71 1.52 -9.17
C VAL A 38 7.67 2.26 -10.50
N ALA A 39 6.57 2.99 -10.79
CA ALA A 39 6.48 3.80 -12.00
C ALA A 39 7.57 4.89 -12.04
N ALA A 40 7.81 5.58 -10.93
CA ALA A 40 8.87 6.58 -10.79
C ALA A 40 10.27 5.97 -10.95
N ALA A 41 10.52 4.75 -10.43
CA ALA A 41 11.79 4.05 -10.60
C ALA A 41 12.06 3.68 -12.06
N ILE A 42 11.03 3.24 -12.80
CA ILE A 42 11.13 2.96 -14.24
C ILE A 42 11.46 4.24 -15.01
N ILE A 43 10.75 5.33 -14.74
CA ILE A 43 10.97 6.63 -15.40
C ILE A 43 12.36 7.19 -15.04
N GLY A 44 12.74 7.13 -13.76
CA GLY A 44 14.04 7.56 -13.27
C GLY A 44 15.20 6.78 -13.90
N GLY A 45 15.05 5.46 -14.05
CA GLY A 45 16.04 4.63 -14.74
C GLY A 45 16.23 5.04 -16.20
N ILE A 46 15.13 5.34 -16.91
CA ILE A 46 15.20 5.84 -18.30
C ILE A 46 15.90 7.20 -18.36
N VAL A 47 15.59 8.13 -17.45
CA VAL A 47 16.22 9.46 -17.41
C VAL A 47 17.73 9.35 -17.16
N VAL A 48 18.15 8.50 -16.23
CA VAL A 48 19.58 8.27 -15.93
C VAL A 48 20.31 7.66 -17.13
N LEU A 49 19.68 6.73 -17.86
CA LEU A 49 20.26 6.15 -19.08
C LEU A 49 20.49 7.20 -20.18
N VAL A 50 19.60 8.18 -20.30
CA VAL A 50 19.70 9.25 -21.31
C VAL A 50 20.68 10.36 -20.88
N ALA A 51 20.83 10.60 -19.58
CA ALA A 51 21.64 11.70 -19.04
C ALA A 51 23.10 11.32 -18.68
N ALA A 52 23.46 10.04 -18.70
CA ALA A 52 24.78 9.59 -18.26
C ALA A 52 25.87 9.77 -19.33
N ASP A 53 26.71 10.80 -19.19
CA ASP A 53 27.81 11.12 -20.11
C ASP A 53 29.16 10.48 -19.68
N GLU A 54 29.41 10.33 -18.38
CA GLU A 54 30.69 9.82 -17.86
C GLU A 54 30.67 8.33 -17.44
N ALA A 55 31.80 7.63 -17.62
CA ALA A 55 31.93 6.21 -17.29
C ALA A 55 31.86 5.92 -15.77
N GLY A 56 32.36 6.82 -14.91
CA GLY A 56 32.34 6.64 -13.46
C GLY A 56 30.93 6.75 -12.85
N THR A 57 30.16 7.71 -13.34
CA THR A 57 28.74 7.88 -12.96
C THR A 57 27.85 6.78 -13.55
N ARG A 58 28.21 6.19 -14.70
CA ARG A 58 27.52 4.98 -15.23
C ARG A 58 27.61 3.77 -14.31
N VAL A 59 28.76 3.53 -13.67
CA VAL A 59 28.93 2.37 -12.75
C VAL A 59 28.14 2.58 -11.46
N LEU A 60 28.18 3.78 -10.89
CA LEU A 60 27.36 4.14 -9.73
C LEU A 60 25.86 4.12 -10.06
N GLY A 61 25.48 4.60 -11.24
CA GLY A 61 24.11 4.58 -11.74
C GLY A 61 23.57 3.16 -11.95
N LEU A 62 24.39 2.23 -12.48
CA LEU A 62 24.03 0.81 -12.61
C LEU A 62 23.81 0.15 -11.26
N LEU A 63 24.68 0.43 -10.28
CA LEU A 63 24.53 -0.11 -8.93
C LEU A 63 23.27 0.43 -8.25
N TYR A 64 22.98 1.72 -8.41
CA TYR A 64 21.78 2.37 -7.88
C TYR A 64 20.50 1.91 -8.58
N MET A 65 20.55 1.61 -9.87
CA MET A 65 19.42 1.11 -10.65
C MET A 65 18.98 -0.30 -10.21
N ILE A 66 19.88 -1.10 -9.64
CA ILE A 66 19.55 -2.42 -9.07
C ILE A 66 19.22 -2.28 -7.58
N LEU A 67 20.05 -1.58 -6.80
CA LEU A 67 19.86 -1.46 -5.35
C LEU A 67 18.71 -0.54 -4.97
N GLY A 68 18.38 0.48 -5.76
CA GLY A 68 17.30 1.43 -5.49
C GLY A 68 15.91 0.78 -5.46
N PRO A 69 15.49 0.07 -6.53
CA PRO A 69 14.22 -0.66 -6.54
C PRO A 69 14.19 -1.79 -5.51
N LEU A 70 15.32 -2.46 -5.28
CA LEU A 70 15.42 -3.53 -4.28
C LEU A 70 15.22 -2.97 -2.86
N TYR A 71 15.91 -1.87 -2.53
CA TYR A 71 15.77 -1.19 -1.25
C TYR A 71 14.34 -0.67 -1.05
N TRP A 72 13.75 -0.04 -2.07
CA TRP A 72 12.37 0.46 -2.01
C TRP A 72 11.37 -0.68 -1.76
N ARG A 73 11.54 -1.84 -2.42
CA ARG A 73 10.71 -3.03 -2.17
C ARG A 73 10.79 -3.50 -0.73
N VAL A 74 12.00 -3.67 -0.20
CA VAL A 74 12.22 -4.15 1.17
C VAL A 74 11.63 -3.17 2.19
N PHE A 75 11.82 -1.87 1.98
CA PHE A 75 11.28 -0.85 2.88
C PHE A 75 9.74 -0.89 2.91
N CYS A 76 9.08 -0.92 1.75
CA CYS A 76 7.62 -1.02 1.67
C CYS A 76 7.10 -2.32 2.31
N GLU A 77 7.78 -3.45 2.12
CA GLU A 77 7.39 -4.74 2.66
C GLU A 77 7.45 -4.77 4.19
N ILE A 78 8.50 -4.21 4.79
CA ILE A 78 8.63 -4.10 6.26
C ILE A 78 7.52 -3.22 6.85
N VAL A 79 7.20 -2.08 6.21
CA VAL A 79 6.13 -1.18 6.66
C VAL A 79 4.76 -1.87 6.65
N ILE A 80 4.42 -2.56 5.55
CA ILE A 80 3.15 -3.30 5.46
C ILE A 80 3.10 -4.43 6.48
N LEU A 81 4.20 -5.17 6.64
CA LEU A 81 4.29 -6.30 7.57
C LEU A 81 4.10 -5.83 9.02
N PHE A 82 4.68 -4.69 9.40
CA PHE A 82 4.49 -4.10 10.72
C PHE A 82 3.02 -3.73 11.01
N PHE A 83 2.31 -3.16 10.03
CA PHE A 83 0.88 -2.90 10.16
C PHE A 83 0.08 -4.20 10.31
N ARG A 84 0.31 -5.21 9.47
CA ARG A 84 -0.38 -6.51 9.58
C ARG A 84 -0.13 -7.23 10.90
N MET A 85 1.07 -7.10 11.46
CA MET A 85 1.40 -7.68 12.78
C MET A 85 0.60 -7.02 13.90
N ASN A 86 0.42 -5.69 13.87
CA ASN A 86 -0.43 -4.97 14.84
C ASN A 86 -1.91 -5.38 14.76
N GLU A 87 -2.41 -5.62 13.55
CA GLU A 87 -3.78 -6.09 13.31
C GLU A 87 -3.99 -7.48 13.90
N THR A 88 -3.06 -8.41 13.62
CA THR A 88 -3.10 -9.80 14.13
C THR A 88 -3.08 -9.83 15.67
N LEU A 89 -2.26 -8.97 16.29
CA LEU A 89 -2.17 -8.90 17.75
C LEU A 89 -3.45 -8.35 18.39
N THR A 90 -4.12 -7.41 17.72
CA THR A 90 -5.42 -6.85 18.15
C THR A 90 -6.53 -7.90 18.05
N ASP A 91 -6.51 -8.74 17.01
CA ASP A 91 -7.48 -9.84 16.85
C ASP A 91 -7.35 -10.96 17.88
N ILE A 92 -6.12 -11.28 18.30
CA ILE A 92 -5.86 -12.28 19.35
C ILE A 92 -6.39 -11.79 20.71
N LYS A 93 -6.23 -10.50 21.03
CA LYS A 93 -6.77 -9.91 22.25
C LYS A 93 -8.30 -10.05 22.31
N ASN A 94 -9.00 -9.69 21.24
CA ASN A 94 -10.46 -9.78 21.17
C ASN A 94 -11.00 -11.22 21.23
N ASN A 95 -10.27 -12.21 20.71
CA ASN A 95 -10.67 -13.61 20.80
C ASN A 95 -10.53 -14.20 22.21
N THR A 96 -9.61 -13.66 23.02
CA THR A 96 -9.38 -14.14 24.38
C THR A 96 -10.45 -13.60 25.35
N GLU A 97 -10.90 -12.36 25.17
CA GLU A 97 -11.99 -11.77 25.97
C GLU A 97 -13.35 -12.45 25.71
N ARG A 98 -13.61 -12.91 24.48
CA ARG A 98 -14.85 -13.61 24.10
C ARG A 98 -14.96 -15.05 24.61
N LYS A 99 -13.87 -15.67 25.06
CA LYS A 99 -13.88 -17.03 25.65
C LYS A 99 -14.06 -17.03 27.17
N GLN A 100 -14.11 -15.86 27.80
CA GLN A 100 -14.28 -15.69 29.24
C GLN A 100 -15.69 -15.22 29.66
N SER A 101 -16.63 -15.07 28.71
CA SER A 101 -18.08 -14.91 28.94
C SER A 101 -18.85 -16.05 28.29
#